data_AF-A0A4Q7TPS0-F1
#
_entry.id   AF-A0A4Q7TPS0-F1
#
_cell.length_a   1.000
_cell.length_b   1.000
_cell.length_c   1.000
_cell.angle_alpha   90.00
_cell.angle_beta   90.00
_cell.angle_gamma   90.00
#
_symmetry.space_group_name_H-M   'P 1'
#
loop_
_entity.id
_entity.type
_entity.pdbx_description
1 polymer ?
#
loop_
_entity_poly.entity_id
_entity_poly.type
_entity_poly.pdbx_seq_one_letter_code
_entity_poly.pdbx_strand_id
1 'polypeptide(L)'
;MSDASTAGDPLARLHDVSDALVAAYRARCQHPESAHAARCSHCENIAEVLDMIRCAADSAFEASALRAHFQQELRALLGHAPLGAVAVTTA
;
A
#
# COMPACT_ATOMS: atom_id res chain seq x y z
N MET A 1 -9.09 -8.58 -35.83
CA MET A 1 -9.29 -7.54 -34.80
C MET A 1 -9.27 -8.27 -33.46
N SER A 2 -8.12 -8.27 -32.78
CA SER A 2 -7.94 -8.97 -31.51
C SER A 2 -7.98 -7.94 -30.39
N ASP A 3 -9.16 -7.74 -29.83
CA ASP A 3 -9.43 -6.80 -28.75
C ASP A 3 -9.05 -7.45 -27.40
N ALA A 4 -7.75 -7.61 -27.16
CA ALA A 4 -7.19 -8.21 -25.95
C ALA A 4 -6.32 -7.20 -25.19
N SER A 5 -6.83 -6.00 -24.93
CA SER A 5 -6.06 -4.94 -24.28
C SER A 5 -6.88 -4.14 -23.27
N THR A 6 -7.31 -4.82 -22.20
CA THR A 6 -7.65 -4.17 -20.91
C THR A 6 -7.38 -5.06 -19.69
N ALA A 7 -6.76 -6.23 -19.86
CA ALA A 7 -6.19 -7.01 -18.77
C ALA A 7 -4.70 -6.67 -18.68
N GLY A 8 -4.38 -5.47 -18.18
CA GLY A 8 -2.99 -5.09 -17.90
C GLY A 8 -2.33 -6.15 -17.00
N ASP A 9 -1.02 -6.35 -17.20
CA ASP A 9 -0.19 -7.32 -16.50
C ASP A 9 -0.51 -7.35 -14.98
N PRO A 10 -0.95 -8.51 -14.44
CA PRO A 10 -1.24 -8.67 -13.03
C PRO A 10 -0.11 -8.19 -12.11
N LEU A 11 1.15 -8.37 -12.53
CA LEU A 11 2.32 -7.90 -11.79
C LEU A 11 2.42 -6.38 -11.79
N ALA A 12 2.26 -5.74 -12.95
CA ALA A 12 2.25 -4.27 -13.03
C ALA A 12 1.16 -3.66 -12.13
N ARG A 13 -0.03 -4.25 -12.13
CA ARG A 13 -1.15 -3.81 -11.27
C ARG A 13 -0.90 -4.04 -9.79
N LEU A 14 -0.17 -5.10 -9.43
CA LEU A 14 0.27 -5.34 -8.05
C LEU A 14 1.28 -4.26 -7.65
N HIS A 15 2.25 -3.96 -8.50
CA HIS A 15 3.26 -2.93 -8.26
C HIS A 15 2.63 -1.56 -8.00
N ASP A 16 1.71 -1.11 -8.86
CA ASP A 16 1.01 0.17 -8.70
C ASP A 16 0.34 0.31 -7.31
N VAL A 17 -0.34 -0.75 -6.85
CA VAL A 17 -1.02 -0.74 -5.54
C VAL A 17 0.00 -0.82 -4.40
N SER A 18 1.07 -1.60 -4.56
CA SER A 18 2.11 -1.73 -3.54
C SER A 18 2.86 -0.41 -3.33
N ASP A 19 3.14 0.34 -4.40
CA ASP A 19 3.80 1.64 -4.31
C ASP A 19 2.93 2.64 -3.56
N ALA A 20 1.62 2.66 -3.84
CA ALA A 20 0.67 3.48 -3.11
C ALA A 20 0.57 3.09 -1.63
N LEU A 21 0.60 1.79 -1.32
CA LEU A 21 0.58 1.27 0.05
C LEU A 21 1.85 1.63 0.83
N VAL A 22 3.03 1.44 0.22
CA VAL A 22 4.32 1.85 0.79
C VAL A 22 4.37 3.35 1.03
N ALA A 23 3.88 4.17 0.09
CA ALA A 23 3.80 5.61 0.28
C ALA A 23 2.90 5.99 1.46
N ALA A 24 1.74 5.34 1.61
CA ALA A 24 0.83 5.55 2.74
C ALA A 24 1.48 5.19 4.08
N TYR A 25 2.25 4.08 4.13
CA TYR A 25 3.01 3.71 5.31
C TYR A 25 4.10 4.72 5.65
N ARG A 26 4.87 5.16 4.65
CA ARG A 26 5.92 6.19 4.83
C ARG A 26 5.34 7.50 5.35
N ALA A 27 4.17 7.93 4.85
CA ALA A 27 3.51 9.14 5.33
C ALA A 27 3.10 9.08 6.81
N ARG A 28 3.00 7.88 7.40
CA ARG A 28 2.67 7.66 8.81
C ARG A 28 3.89 7.41 9.70
N CYS A 29 5.06 7.20 9.11
CA CYS A 29 6.31 7.14 9.86
C CYS A 29 6.63 8.54 10.41
N GLN A 30 6.58 8.71 11.74
CA GLN A 30 6.93 9.97 12.41
C GLN A 30 8.39 10.04 12.90
N HIS A 31 9.31 9.30 12.27
CA HIS A 31 10.71 9.35 12.67
C HIS A 31 11.51 10.28 11.73
N PRO A 32 12.29 11.23 12.28
CA PRO A 32 13.32 11.91 11.49
C PRO A 32 14.26 10.84 10.92
N GLU A 33 14.67 11.04 9.67
CA GLU A 33 15.14 10.08 8.65
C GLU A 33 16.18 9.01 9.07
N SER A 34 16.70 9.05 10.30
CA SER A 34 17.89 8.33 10.71
C SER A 34 17.83 7.67 12.09
N ALA A 35 16.75 7.81 12.87
CA ALA A 35 16.76 7.27 14.23
C ALA A 35 16.25 5.82 14.32
N HIS A 36 15.00 5.49 14.00
CA HIS A 36 14.37 4.26 14.54
C HIS A 36 13.48 3.49 13.55
N ALA A 37 13.98 3.21 12.33
CA ALA A 37 13.27 2.33 11.39
C ALA A 37 12.96 0.95 11.98
N ALA A 38 13.88 0.39 12.80
CA ALA A 38 13.76 -0.93 13.42
C ALA A 38 12.73 -1.03 14.58
N ARG A 39 12.04 0.06 14.93
CA ARG A 39 10.96 0.06 15.94
C ARG A 39 9.65 0.62 15.40
N CYS A 40 9.61 0.97 14.12
CA CYS A 40 8.43 1.54 13.50
C CYS A 40 7.63 0.42 12.83
N SER A 41 6.43 0.14 13.36
CA SER A 41 5.53 -0.87 12.78
C SER A 41 5.18 -0.59 11.32
N HIS A 42 5.13 0.67 10.90
CA HIS A 42 4.92 1.02 9.49
C HIS A 42 6.14 0.70 8.61
N CYS A 43 7.37 0.77 9.13
CA CYS A 43 8.55 0.33 8.41
C CYS A 43 8.63 -1.20 8.31
N GLU A 44 8.23 -1.91 9.35
CA GLU A 44 8.10 -3.38 9.33
C GLU A 44 7.07 -3.81 8.27
N ASN A 45 5.89 -3.18 8.24
CA ASN A 45 4.88 -3.46 7.22
C ASN A 45 5.38 -3.15 5.79
N ILE A 46 6.20 -2.12 5.59
CA ILE A 46 6.84 -1.87 4.28
C ILE A 46 7.75 -3.04 3.89
N ALA A 47 8.56 -3.56 4.82
CA ALA A 47 9.43 -4.70 4.55
C ALA A 47 8.60 -5.95 4.20
N GLU A 48 7.52 -6.21 4.93
CA GLU A 48 6.60 -7.31 4.64
C GLU A 48 5.94 -7.19 3.25
N VAL A 49 5.50 -5.99 2.86
CA VAL A 49 4.96 -5.72 1.51
C VAL A 49 5.99 -6.07 0.43
N LEU A 50 7.23 -5.63 0.59
CA LEU A 50 8.31 -5.93 -0.36
C LEU A 50 8.62 -7.43 -0.41
N ASP A 51 8.58 -8.13 0.72
CA ASP A 51 8.79 -9.57 0.79
C ASP A 51 7.68 -10.35 0.09
N MET A 52 6.43 -9.98 0.31
CA MET A 52 5.28 -10.62 -0.34
C MET A 52 5.30 -10.45 -1.86
N ILE A 53 5.70 -9.29 -2.38
CA ILE A 53 5.86 -9.06 -3.83
C ILE A 53 6.93 -9.98 -4.41
N ARG A 54 8.07 -10.15 -3.72
CA ARG A 54 9.13 -11.07 -4.16
C ARG A 54 8.63 -12.51 -4.23
N CYS A 55 7.81 -12.95 -3.27
CA CYS A 55 7.23 -14.29 -3.25
C CYS A 55 6.20 -14.50 -4.38
N ALA A 56 5.44 -13.46 -4.75
CA ALA A 56 4.40 -13.55 -5.78
C ALA A 56 4.90 -13.29 -7.21
N ALA A 57 6.21 -13.07 -7.41
CA ALA A 57 6.79 -12.59 -8.66
C ALA A 57 6.49 -13.47 -9.89
N ASP A 58 6.32 -14.77 -9.68
CA ASP A 58 6.16 -15.75 -10.77
C ASP A 58 4.72 -16.27 -10.94
N SER A 59 3.75 -15.73 -10.19
CA SER A 59 2.38 -16.24 -10.16
C SER A 59 1.34 -15.15 -10.34
N ALA A 60 0.68 -15.14 -11.50
CA ALA A 60 -0.41 -14.20 -11.80
C ALA A 60 -1.61 -14.33 -10.83
N PHE A 61 -1.85 -15.55 -10.31
CA PHE A 61 -2.88 -15.81 -9.31
C PHE A 61 -2.51 -15.17 -7.97
N GLU A 62 -1.30 -15.42 -7.48
CA GLU A 62 -0.81 -14.84 -6.22
C GLU A 62 -0.71 -13.32 -6.33
N ALA A 63 -0.24 -12.79 -7.46
CA ALA A 63 -0.21 -11.36 -7.71
C ALA A 63 -1.62 -10.72 -7.65
N SER A 64 -2.63 -11.41 -8.18
CA SER A 64 -4.02 -10.93 -8.13
C SER A 64 -4.60 -10.98 -6.71
N ALA A 65 -4.32 -12.05 -5.95
CA ALA A 65 -4.75 -12.19 -4.57
C ALA A 65 -4.07 -11.15 -3.66
N LEU A 66 -2.75 -10.97 -3.84
CA LEU A 66 -1.95 -10.01 -3.10
C LEU A 66 -2.37 -8.57 -3.41
N ARG A 67 -2.70 -8.28 -4.67
CA ARG A 67 -3.28 -6.98 -5.06
C ARG A 67 -4.58 -6.71 -4.29
N ALA A 68 -5.49 -7.66 -4.21
CA ALA A 68 -6.75 -7.48 -3.49
C ALA A 68 -6.51 -7.24 -1.99
N HIS A 69 -5.55 -7.96 -1.41
CA HIS A 69 -5.11 -7.75 -0.02
C HIS A 69 -4.56 -6.34 0.20
N PHE A 70 -3.60 -5.89 -0.62
CA PHE A 70 -3.03 -4.53 -0.51
C PHE A 70 -4.07 -3.43 -0.75
N GLN A 71 -5.04 -3.65 -1.64
CA GLN A 71 -6.14 -2.70 -1.84
C GLN A 71 -7.05 -2.60 -0.60
N GLN A 72 -7.27 -3.69 0.13
CA GLN A 72 -8.02 -3.66 1.37
C GLN A 72 -7.24 -2.94 2.47
N GLU A 73 -5.95 -3.23 2.59
CA GLU A 73 -5.06 -2.61 3.58
C GLU A 73 -4.89 -1.11 3.34
N LEU A 74 -4.66 -0.69 2.10
CA LEU A 74 -4.60 0.73 1.72
C LEU A 74 -5.89 1.46 2.06
N ARG A 75 -7.06 0.85 1.79
CA ARG A 75 -8.36 1.42 2.19
C ARG A 75 -8.49 1.54 3.70
N ALA A 76 -8.04 0.54 4.46
CA ALA A 76 -8.05 0.60 5.91
C ALA A 76 -7.14 1.73 6.42
N LEU A 77 -5.93 1.87 5.86
CA LEU A 77 -5.03 2.95 6.22
C LEU A 77 -5.66 4.32 5.92
N LEU A 78 -6.14 4.56 4.70
CA LEU A 78 -6.73 5.84 4.32
C LEU A 78 -8.05 6.14 5.05
N GLY A 79 -8.83 5.12 5.38
CA GLY A 79 -10.06 5.23 6.17
C GLY A 79 -9.82 5.62 7.63
N HIS A 80 -8.59 5.47 8.15
CA HIS A 80 -8.16 5.96 9.45
C HIS A 80 -7.56 7.38 9.37
N ALA A 81 -8.07 8.25 8.49
CA ALA A 81 -7.85 9.68 8.67
C ALA A 81 -8.41 10.07 10.05
N PRO A 82 -7.68 10.81 10.90
CA PRO A 82 -8.22 11.26 12.17
C PRO A 82 -9.45 12.14 11.87
N LEU A 83 -10.63 11.68 12.30
CA LEU A 83 -11.87 12.47 12.35
C LEU A 83 -11.72 13.56 13.43
N GLY A 84 -10.81 14.51 13.19
CA GLY A 84 -10.35 15.47 14.19
C GLY A 84 -9.85 16.77 13.58
N ALA A 85 -10.52 17.28 12.55
CA ALA A 85 -10.37 18.66 12.09
C ALA A 85 -11.60 19.10 11.28
N VAL A 86 -12.80 18.94 11.86
CA VAL A 86 -13.93 19.80 11.49
C VAL A 86 -14.21 20.68 12.70
N ALA A 87 -13.33 21.65 12.92
CA ALA A 87 -13.69 22.83 13.67
C ALA A 87 -14.65 23.63 12.78
N VAL A 88 -15.95 23.34 12.85
CA VAL A 88 -16.96 24.33 12.49
C VAL A 88 -16.90 25.39 13.58
N THR A 89 -16.15 26.44 13.32
CA THR A 89 -16.34 27.73 13.97
C THR A 89 -16.91 28.66 12.92
N THR A 90 -18.23 28.76 12.90
CA THR A 90 -18.89 29.93 12.35
C THR A 90 -19.82 30.48 13.43
N ALA A 91 -19.61 31.77 13.65
CA ALA A 91 -20.11 32.66 14.69
C ALA A 91 -21.62 32.59 14.99
#